data_AF-A0A7W4G2A8-F1
#
_entry.id   AF-A0A7W4G2A8-F1
#
_cell.length_a   1.000
_cell.length_b   1.000
_cell.length_c   1.000
_cell.angle_alpha   90.00
_cell.angle_beta   90.00
_cell.angle_gamma   90.00
#
_symmetry.space_group_name_H-M   'P 1'
#
loop_
_entity.id
_entity.type
_entity.pdbx_description
1 polymer ?
#
loop_
_entity_poly.entity_id
_entity_poly.type
_entity_poly.pdbx_seq_one_letter_code
_entity_poly.pdbx_strand_id
1 'polypeptide(L)'
;MIRIDLTLAEQPFSLMVAGQKIVQVFHAQQAITFDNPRENYYQFTHDNKVIGIDTGTVEEHSISLFVDDQFATQLALPVSTNGAPKKGFLGLAALGFKLFKSAKVIKTVLAGASVAGYAWLFSIEFALMLIACLVVHEYGHVRAMKYFGIKTKGIYLIPFVGGLAVSDDKITTRWQDVVISLMGPAFGLITSVLGVVLYYATEMEIFAGVAVLSALLNLFNLLPILPLDGGHVLKSISFSMRSWIGLSVCLLGVLFGLWLSYTFGLMLLVFFLFVGALEIIFEWRGRHYSHLMPLDKYGQIFSAVMYAVVVAGHIAVMMHFADSENPILSLPMTILSS
;
A
#
# COMPACT_ATOMS: atom_id res chain seq x y z
N MET A 1 3.13 32.00 10.67
CA MET A 1 2.46 32.63 9.51
C MET A 1 1.13 33.16 10.01
N ILE A 2 0.90 34.45 9.87
CA ILE A 2 -0.28 35.16 10.41
C ILE A 2 -1.12 35.62 9.21
N ARG A 3 -2.43 35.40 9.28
CA ARG A 3 -3.39 35.96 8.31
C ARG A 3 -3.97 37.24 8.92
N ILE A 4 -3.96 38.32 8.14
CA ILE A 4 -4.50 39.61 8.53
C ILE A 4 -5.59 39.97 7.51
N ASP A 5 -6.81 40.11 7.97
CA ASP A 5 -7.92 40.59 7.15
C ASP A 5 -8.11 42.08 7.39
N LEU A 6 -8.18 42.87 6.32
CA LEU A 6 -8.23 44.33 6.38
C LEU A 6 -9.11 44.90 5.28
N THR A 7 -9.69 46.06 5.52
CA THR A 7 -10.52 46.76 4.54
C THR A 7 -9.82 48.05 4.12
N LEU A 8 -9.46 48.17 2.84
CA LEU A 8 -8.84 49.36 2.27
C LEU A 8 -9.74 49.91 1.18
N ALA A 9 -10.03 51.21 1.21
CA ALA A 9 -10.93 51.88 0.26
C ALA A 9 -12.28 51.13 0.08
N GLU A 10 -12.87 50.67 1.19
CA GLU A 10 -14.13 49.88 1.25
C GLU A 10 -14.06 48.47 0.62
N GLN A 11 -12.87 47.98 0.28
CA GLN A 11 -12.65 46.66 -0.30
C GLN A 11 -11.90 45.72 0.68
N PRO A 12 -12.31 44.45 0.83
CA PRO A 12 -11.68 43.51 1.75
C PRO A 12 -10.45 42.82 1.14
N PHE A 13 -9.34 42.83 1.88
CA PHE A 13 -8.09 42.16 1.55
C PHE A 13 -7.67 41.21 2.65
N SER A 14 -6.94 40.14 2.29
CA SER A 14 -6.29 39.24 3.24
C SER A 14 -4.77 39.18 2.95
N LEU A 15 -3.95 39.50 3.94
CA LEU A 15 -2.50 39.40 3.88
C LEU A 15 -2.02 38.14 4.60
N MET A 16 -1.06 37.43 4.02
CA MET A 16 -0.30 36.38 4.69
C MET A 16 1.11 36.87 5.02
N VAL A 17 1.42 36.96 6.31
CA VAL A 17 2.69 37.49 6.81
C VAL A 17 3.49 36.39 7.53
N ALA A 18 4.79 36.32 7.25
CA ALA A 18 5.71 35.41 7.92
C ALA A 18 6.97 36.18 8.35
N GLY A 19 7.09 36.46 9.66
CA GLY A 19 8.10 37.41 10.14
C GLY A 19 7.80 38.81 9.62
N GLN A 20 8.81 39.54 9.13
CA GLN A 20 8.67 40.88 8.52
C GLN A 20 8.28 40.83 7.02
N LYS A 21 8.04 39.65 6.44
CA LYS A 21 7.80 39.48 5.00
C LYS A 21 6.33 39.21 4.69
N ILE A 22 5.80 39.89 3.67
CA ILE A 22 4.53 39.55 3.04
C ILE A 22 4.77 38.37 2.09
N VAL A 23 4.07 37.28 2.33
CA VAL A 23 4.15 36.05 1.53
C VAL A 23 3.12 36.09 0.40
N GLN A 24 1.91 36.58 0.69
CA GLN A 24 0.81 36.59 -0.28
C GLN A 24 -0.23 37.66 0.08
N VAL A 25 -0.79 38.32 -0.94
CA VAL A 25 -1.94 39.22 -0.82
C VAL A 25 -3.13 38.61 -1.56
N PHE A 26 -4.31 38.65 -0.95
CA PHE A 26 -5.57 38.20 -1.56
C PHE A 26 -6.63 39.30 -1.55
N HIS A 27 -7.43 39.34 -2.61
CA HIS A 27 -8.69 40.09 -2.69
C HIS A 27 -9.76 39.15 -3.26
N ALA A 28 -10.94 39.08 -2.65
CA ALA A 28 -12.03 38.19 -3.09
C ALA A 28 -11.60 36.74 -3.42
N GLN A 29 -10.70 36.16 -2.62
CA GLN A 29 -10.10 34.82 -2.80
C GLN A 29 -9.15 34.65 -4.00
N GLN A 30 -8.82 35.73 -4.71
CA GLN A 30 -7.82 35.75 -5.77
C GLN A 30 -6.49 36.30 -5.25
N ALA A 31 -5.39 35.66 -5.66
CA ALA A 31 -4.04 36.09 -5.34
C ALA A 31 -3.67 37.33 -6.18
N ILE A 32 -3.23 38.39 -5.51
CA ILE A 32 -2.70 39.60 -6.15
C ILE A 32 -1.17 39.52 -6.15
N THR A 33 -0.56 39.76 -7.30
CA THR A 33 0.88 40.01 -7.44
C THR A 33 1.22 41.39 -6.90
N PHE A 34 2.29 41.45 -6.11
CA PHE A 34 2.79 42.67 -5.49
C PHE A 34 4.29 42.80 -5.79
N ASP A 35 4.75 44.04 -5.86
CA ASP A 35 6.15 44.39 -6.00
C ASP A 35 6.75 44.78 -4.65
N ASN A 36 8.07 44.65 -4.54
CA ASN A 36 8.82 45.01 -3.33
C ASN A 36 9.88 46.06 -3.67
N PRO A 37 9.48 47.33 -3.91
CA PRO A 37 10.39 48.37 -4.41
C PRO A 37 11.43 48.83 -3.38
N ARG A 38 11.21 48.62 -2.08
CA ARG A 38 12.14 48.99 -0.99
C ARG A 38 12.13 47.91 0.10
N GLU A 39 13.21 47.85 0.90
CA GLU A 39 13.27 46.90 2.02
C GLU A 39 12.09 47.14 2.98
N ASN A 40 11.34 46.08 3.27
CA ASN A 40 10.13 46.10 4.10
C ASN A 40 8.97 46.98 3.58
N TYR A 41 8.93 47.34 2.30
CA TYR A 41 7.79 48.04 1.69
C TYR A 41 7.30 47.33 0.44
N TYR A 42 6.06 46.86 0.50
CA TYR A 42 5.40 46.13 -0.57
C TYR A 42 4.30 46.98 -1.19
N GLN A 43 4.16 46.96 -2.51
CA GLN A 43 3.10 47.70 -3.19
C GLN A 43 2.40 46.87 -4.26
N PHE A 44 1.10 47.11 -4.46
CA PHE A 44 0.35 46.54 -5.57
C PHE A 44 -0.69 47.53 -6.08
N THR A 45 -1.06 47.38 -7.34
CA THR A 45 -2.09 48.24 -7.97
C THR A 45 -3.42 47.50 -7.99
N HIS A 46 -4.48 48.13 -7.49
CA HIS A 46 -5.84 47.61 -7.54
C HIS A 46 -6.82 48.76 -7.79
N ASP A 47 -7.72 48.60 -8.78
CA ASP A 47 -8.69 49.62 -9.19
C ASP A 47 -8.11 51.04 -9.37
N ASN A 48 -6.99 51.12 -10.12
CA ASN A 48 -6.31 52.38 -10.45
C ASN A 48 -5.72 53.15 -9.24
N LYS A 49 -5.63 52.52 -8.07
CA LYS A 49 -4.96 53.03 -6.87
C LYS A 49 -3.75 52.18 -6.51
N VAL A 50 -2.70 52.81 -6.00
CA VAL A 50 -1.49 52.12 -5.53
C VAL A 50 -1.62 51.89 -4.02
N ILE A 51 -1.66 50.63 -3.61
CA ILE A 51 -1.70 50.26 -2.20
C ILE A 51 -0.29 49.88 -1.75
N GLY A 52 0.24 50.60 -0.77
CA GLY A 52 1.52 50.36 -0.12
C GLY A 52 1.36 49.72 1.26
N ILE A 53 2.28 48.83 1.62
CA ILE A 53 2.31 48.13 2.91
C ILE A 53 3.74 48.18 3.45
N ASP A 54 3.92 48.90 4.54
CA ASP A 54 5.19 48.98 5.27
C ASP A 54 5.21 47.97 6.42
N THR A 55 6.12 47.00 6.32
CA THR A 55 6.35 45.94 7.30
C THR A 55 7.53 46.23 8.25
N GLY A 56 8.11 47.42 8.21
CA GLY A 56 9.21 47.83 9.09
C GLY A 56 8.83 47.83 10.58
N THR A 57 7.55 48.05 10.89
CA THR A 57 7.01 48.08 12.26
C THR A 57 6.41 46.75 12.74
N VAL A 58 6.64 45.65 12.01
CA VAL A 58 6.12 44.32 12.38
C VAL A 58 6.66 43.85 13.74
N GLU A 59 7.90 44.19 14.09
CA GLU A 59 8.47 43.88 15.42
C GLU A 59 7.76 44.63 16.56
N GLU A 60 7.25 45.83 16.26
CA GLU A 60 6.41 46.63 17.14
C GLU A 60 4.94 46.19 17.10
N HIS A 61 4.65 45.02 16.52
CA HIS A 61 3.31 44.44 16.40
C HIS A 61 2.34 45.35 15.64
N SER A 62 2.80 46.00 14.57
CA SER A 62 1.92 46.75 13.69
C SER A 62 2.39 46.74 12.23
N ILE A 63 1.49 47.11 11.31
CA ILE A 63 1.81 47.30 9.89
C ILE A 63 1.15 48.61 9.46
N SER A 64 1.88 49.44 8.72
CA SER A 64 1.36 50.70 8.18
C SER A 64 0.92 50.50 6.73
N LEU A 65 -0.26 51.02 6.40
CA LEU A 65 -0.88 50.93 5.08
C LEU A 65 -0.95 52.31 4.44
N PHE A 66 -0.61 52.37 3.14
CA PHE A 66 -0.60 53.56 2.32
C PHE A 66 -1.51 53.37 1.11
N VAL A 67 -2.18 54.43 0.67
CA VAL A 67 -2.95 54.47 -0.58
C VAL A 67 -2.49 55.71 -1.34
N ASP A 68 -2.03 55.52 -2.58
CA ASP A 68 -1.46 56.56 -3.44
C ASP A 68 -0.37 57.39 -2.72
N ASP A 69 0.55 56.69 -2.05
CA ASP A 69 1.63 57.25 -1.22
C ASP A 69 1.18 58.12 -0.04
N GLN A 70 -0.11 58.13 0.29
CA GLN A 70 -0.64 58.76 1.51
C GLN A 70 -0.90 57.72 2.59
N PHE A 71 -0.53 58.06 3.83
CA PHE A 71 -0.79 57.19 4.98
C PHE A 71 -2.28 56.99 5.16
N ALA A 72 -2.74 55.74 5.13
CA ALA A 72 -4.15 55.39 5.26
C ALA A 72 -4.47 54.98 6.71
N THR A 73 -3.79 53.97 7.24
CA THR A 73 -4.02 53.47 8.59
C THR A 73 -2.88 52.57 9.07
N GLN A 74 -2.81 52.32 10.38
CA GLN A 74 -1.87 51.38 10.98
C GLN A 74 -2.66 50.26 11.67
N LEU A 75 -2.41 49.01 11.27
CA LEU A 75 -3.07 47.83 11.84
C LEU A 75 -2.21 47.22 12.94
N ALA A 76 -2.77 47.00 14.12
CA ALA A 76 -2.11 46.23 15.17
C ALA A 76 -2.13 44.73 14.82
N LEU A 77 -0.96 44.09 14.90
CA LEU A 77 -0.80 42.65 14.74
C LEU A 77 -1.18 41.95 16.05
N PRO A 78 -1.91 40.83 15.98
CA PRO A 78 -2.20 40.05 17.17
C PRO A 78 -0.90 39.51 17.79
N VAL A 79 -0.70 39.77 19.08
CA VAL A 79 0.44 39.25 19.86
C VAL A 79 0.37 37.72 19.84
N SER A 80 1.29 37.10 19.09
CA SER A 80 1.45 35.66 19.15
C SER A 80 2.10 35.31 20.49
N THR A 81 1.31 34.79 21.43
CA THR A 81 1.86 34.16 22.63
C THR A 81 2.59 32.89 22.19
N ASN A 82 3.87 33.04 21.82
CA ASN A 82 4.78 31.93 21.64
C ASN A 82 4.93 31.21 22.98
N GLY A 83 4.03 30.28 23.27
CA GLY A 83 4.18 29.34 24.37
C GLY A 83 5.50 28.60 24.18
N ALA A 84 6.46 28.88 25.07
CA ALA A 84 7.74 28.18 25.09
C ALA A 84 7.50 26.66 24.99
N PRO A 85 8.26 25.92 24.17
CA PRO A 85 8.08 24.49 24.06
C PRO A 85 8.49 23.89 25.41
N LYS A 86 7.52 23.46 26.21
CA LYS A 86 7.80 22.66 27.40
C LYS A 86 8.43 21.35 26.90
N LYS A 87 9.77 21.30 26.92
CA LYS A 87 10.57 20.08 26.78
C LYS A 87 10.27 19.19 27.99
N GLY A 88 9.16 18.48 27.92
CA GLY A 88 8.75 17.48 28.91
C GLY A 88 7.86 16.48 28.20
N PHE A 89 8.07 15.20 28.51
CA PHE A 89 7.32 13.96 28.17
C PHE A 89 6.34 14.00 26.97
N LEU A 90 5.41 14.96 26.93
CA LEU A 90 4.54 15.29 25.80
C LEU A 90 5.29 15.57 24.48
N GLY A 91 6.50 16.15 24.52
CA GLY A 91 7.33 16.36 23.34
C GLY A 91 7.92 15.06 22.78
N LEU A 92 8.34 14.13 23.66
CA LEU A 92 8.75 12.77 23.27
C LEU A 92 7.56 11.93 22.83
N ALA A 93 6.40 12.08 23.47
CA ALA A 93 5.17 11.41 23.08
C ALA A 93 4.68 11.93 21.71
N ALA A 94 4.77 13.23 21.44
CA ALA A 94 4.45 13.82 20.14
C ALA A 94 5.48 13.42 19.05
N LEU A 95 6.78 13.32 19.40
CA LEU A 95 7.81 12.76 18.51
C LEU A 95 7.57 11.27 18.23
N GLY A 96 7.22 10.48 19.25
CA GLY A 96 6.82 9.08 19.13
C GLY A 96 5.60 8.93 18.24
N PHE A 97 4.53 9.71 18.48
CA PHE A 97 3.32 9.70 17.67
C PHE A 97 3.55 10.17 16.23
N LYS A 98 4.51 11.09 16.01
CA LYS A 98 4.93 11.54 14.67
C LYS A 98 5.81 10.51 13.96
N LEU A 99 6.63 9.75 14.69
CA LEU A 99 7.37 8.57 14.19
C LEU A 99 6.41 7.44 13.79
N PHE A 100 5.39 7.13 14.62
CA PHE A 100 4.36 6.12 14.30
C PHE A 100 3.45 6.50 13.14
N LYS A 101 3.36 7.79 12.76
CA LYS A 101 2.67 8.23 11.53
C LYS A 101 3.48 8.03 10.25
N SER A 102 4.77 7.69 10.34
CA SER A 102 5.58 7.43 9.16
C SER A 102 5.28 6.03 8.61
N ALA A 103 4.78 5.95 7.38
CA ALA A 103 4.54 4.68 6.70
C ALA A 103 5.78 3.77 6.65
N LYS A 104 7.00 4.35 6.71
CA LYS A 104 8.25 3.59 6.80
C LYS A 104 8.41 2.90 8.17
N VAL A 105 8.09 3.60 9.26
CA VAL A 105 8.20 3.05 10.62
C VAL A 105 7.19 1.94 10.84
N ILE A 106 5.95 2.12 10.38
CA ILE A 106 4.91 1.08 10.45
C ILE A 106 5.38 -0.20 9.71
N LYS A 107 5.92 -0.06 8.49
CA LYS A 107 6.43 -1.20 7.72
C LYS A 107 7.57 -1.92 8.45
N THR A 108 8.53 -1.18 9.00
CA THR A 108 9.66 -1.75 9.73
C THR A 108 9.22 -2.44 11.02
N VAL A 109 8.30 -1.85 11.77
CA VAL A 109 7.74 -2.46 13.00
C VAL A 109 6.96 -3.73 12.68
N LEU A 110 6.10 -3.71 11.65
CA LEU A 110 5.34 -4.89 11.22
C LEU A 110 6.27 -6.01 10.74
N ALA A 111 7.27 -5.68 9.91
CA ALA A 111 8.26 -6.65 9.47
C ALA A 111 9.05 -7.24 10.63
N GLY A 112 9.52 -6.41 11.57
CA GLY A 112 10.23 -6.87 12.77
C GLY A 112 9.36 -7.75 13.68
N ALA A 113 8.09 -7.39 13.86
CA ALA A 113 7.12 -8.19 14.60
C ALA A 113 6.84 -9.54 13.92
N SER A 114 6.82 -9.58 12.57
CA SER A 114 6.67 -10.82 11.81
C SER A 114 7.88 -11.73 12.02
N VAL A 115 9.11 -11.19 11.92
CA VAL A 115 10.34 -11.95 12.22
C VAL A 115 10.26 -12.55 13.63
N ALA A 116 9.96 -11.72 14.62
CA ALA A 116 9.91 -12.14 16.02
C ALA A 116 8.82 -13.19 16.27
N GLY A 117 7.64 -13.03 15.68
CA GLY A 117 6.52 -13.97 15.81
C GLY A 117 6.83 -15.34 15.20
N TYR A 118 7.38 -15.38 13.99
CA TYR A 118 7.75 -16.64 13.34
C TYR A 118 8.97 -17.29 14.00
N ALA A 119 9.96 -16.49 14.43
CA ALA A 119 11.13 -17.02 15.13
C ALA A 119 10.76 -17.59 16.51
N TRP A 120 9.75 -17.02 17.19
CA TRP A 120 9.22 -17.55 18.45
C TRP A 120 8.52 -18.90 18.26
N LEU A 121 7.75 -19.07 17.17
CA LEU A 121 7.03 -20.31 16.89
C LEU A 121 7.90 -21.42 16.29
N PHE A 122 8.98 -21.05 15.60
CA PHE A 122 9.83 -21.97 14.84
C PHE A 122 11.32 -21.71 15.15
N SER A 123 12.08 -21.21 14.16
CA SER A 123 13.48 -20.82 14.29
C SER A 123 13.73 -19.50 13.56
N ILE A 124 14.86 -18.85 13.85
CA ILE A 124 15.22 -17.59 13.20
C ILE A 124 15.56 -17.79 11.71
N GLU A 125 16.19 -18.91 11.36
CA GLU A 125 16.47 -19.31 9.98
C GLU A 125 15.17 -19.48 9.20
N PHE A 126 14.19 -20.18 9.78
CA PHE A 126 12.87 -20.34 9.16
C PHE A 126 12.17 -19.00 8.95
N ALA A 127 12.17 -18.13 9.96
CA ALA A 127 11.55 -16.81 9.86
C ALA A 127 12.18 -15.94 8.74
N LEU A 128 13.52 -15.98 8.62
CA LEU A 128 14.25 -15.26 7.57
C LEU A 128 13.93 -15.82 6.18
N MET A 129 13.91 -17.15 6.02
CA MET A 129 13.52 -17.78 4.75
C MET A 129 12.08 -17.43 4.37
N LEU A 130 11.14 -17.52 5.31
CA LEU A 130 9.73 -17.20 5.08
C LEU A 130 9.55 -15.75 4.63
N ILE A 131 10.21 -14.82 5.31
CA ILE A 131 10.15 -13.40 4.98
C ILE A 131 10.78 -13.13 3.63
N ALA A 132 11.90 -13.76 3.29
CA ALA A 132 12.50 -13.65 1.97
C ALA A 132 11.52 -14.12 0.89
N CYS A 133 10.89 -15.28 1.06
CA CYS A 133 9.90 -15.81 0.13
C CYS A 133 8.68 -14.87 -0.01
N LEU A 134 8.14 -14.39 1.11
CA LEU A 134 7.02 -13.42 1.12
C LEU A 134 7.40 -12.13 0.38
N VAL A 135 8.57 -11.57 0.65
CA VAL A 135 9.00 -10.32 -0.01
C VAL A 135 9.13 -10.51 -1.52
N VAL A 136 9.68 -11.64 -1.98
CA VAL A 136 9.81 -11.90 -3.42
C VAL A 136 8.45 -12.13 -4.08
N HIS A 137 7.54 -12.85 -3.41
CA HIS A 137 6.15 -13.01 -3.84
C HIS A 137 5.45 -11.64 -3.98
N GLU A 138 5.45 -10.83 -2.92
CA GLU A 138 4.84 -9.49 -2.94
C GLU A 138 5.49 -8.55 -3.95
N TYR A 139 6.80 -8.70 -4.18
CA TYR A 139 7.51 -7.96 -5.21
C TYR A 139 6.98 -8.29 -6.61
N GLY A 140 6.58 -9.53 -6.86
CA GLY A 140 5.92 -9.95 -8.10
C GLY A 140 4.64 -9.13 -8.37
N HIS A 141 3.75 -9.02 -7.37
CA HIS A 141 2.56 -8.18 -7.47
C HIS A 141 2.89 -6.70 -7.72
N VAL A 142 3.85 -6.14 -6.97
CA VAL A 142 4.28 -4.75 -7.14
C VAL A 142 4.87 -4.50 -8.52
N ARG A 143 5.63 -5.45 -9.07
CA ARG A 143 6.20 -5.35 -10.41
C ARG A 143 5.11 -5.34 -11.48
N ALA A 144 4.10 -6.18 -11.33
CA ALA A 144 2.93 -6.23 -12.22
C ALA A 144 2.10 -4.94 -12.14
N MET A 145 1.82 -4.44 -10.94
CA MET A 145 1.13 -3.16 -10.73
C MET A 145 1.87 -2.01 -11.42
N LYS A 146 3.20 -1.93 -11.25
CA LYS A 146 4.03 -0.92 -11.92
C LYS A 146 4.01 -1.05 -13.43
N TYR A 147 3.98 -2.27 -13.97
CA TYR A 147 3.87 -2.50 -15.42
C TYR A 147 2.56 -1.93 -15.98
N PHE A 148 1.47 -2.01 -15.22
CA PHE A 148 0.18 -1.41 -15.58
C PHE A 148 0.04 0.08 -15.19
N GLY A 149 1.09 0.71 -14.67
CA GLY A 149 1.05 2.12 -14.25
C GLY A 149 0.26 2.39 -12.96
N ILE A 150 -0.10 1.35 -12.21
CA ILE A 150 -0.82 1.45 -10.94
C ILE A 150 0.15 1.91 -9.84
N LYS A 151 -0.18 2.99 -9.14
CA LYS A 151 0.65 3.47 -8.03
C LYS A 151 0.59 2.50 -6.85
N THR A 152 1.75 2.17 -6.29
CA THR A 152 1.87 1.24 -5.15
C THR A 152 2.37 1.96 -3.90
N LYS A 153 1.69 1.79 -2.75
CA LYS A 153 2.17 2.28 -1.45
C LYS A 153 3.32 1.46 -0.89
N GLY A 154 3.51 0.25 -1.41
CA GLY A 154 4.59 -0.67 -1.07
C GLY A 154 4.08 -1.93 -0.37
N ILE A 155 5.03 -2.72 0.13
CA ILE A 155 4.78 -4.03 0.74
C ILE A 155 4.68 -3.85 2.27
N TYR A 156 3.69 -4.49 2.88
CA TYR A 156 3.51 -4.60 4.33
C TYR A 156 3.58 -6.07 4.72
N LEU A 157 4.44 -6.42 5.66
CA LEU A 157 4.54 -7.80 6.18
C LEU A 157 3.80 -7.87 7.51
N ILE A 158 2.57 -8.35 7.50
CA ILE A 158 1.72 -8.41 8.69
C ILE A 158 1.96 -9.74 9.42
N PRO A 159 2.32 -9.71 10.72
CA PRO A 159 2.59 -10.93 11.48
C PRO A 159 1.41 -11.89 11.43
N PHE A 160 1.68 -13.18 11.20
CA PHE A 160 0.69 -14.28 11.15
C PHE A 160 -0.36 -14.20 10.03
N VAL A 161 -0.42 -13.10 9.27
CA VAL A 161 -1.33 -12.93 8.13
C VAL A 161 -0.59 -13.10 6.81
N GLY A 162 0.65 -12.62 6.71
CA GLY A 162 1.48 -12.71 5.50
C GLY A 162 1.87 -11.35 4.92
N GLY A 163 2.20 -11.34 3.64
CA GLY A 163 2.49 -10.13 2.89
C GLY A 163 1.21 -9.45 2.40
N LEU A 164 1.27 -8.13 2.25
CA LEU A 164 0.21 -7.35 1.62
C LEU A 164 0.83 -6.23 0.78
N ALA A 165 0.70 -6.31 -0.53
CA ALA A 165 0.99 -5.23 -1.45
C ALA A 165 -0.22 -4.29 -1.58
N VAL A 166 -0.07 -3.03 -1.17
CA VAL A 166 -1.16 -2.05 -1.17
C VAL A 166 -1.06 -1.12 -2.39
N SER A 167 -2.12 -1.02 -3.19
CA SER A 167 -2.25 -0.06 -4.30
C SER A 167 -2.95 1.24 -3.88
N ASP A 168 -2.65 2.33 -4.59
CA ASP A 168 -3.34 3.63 -4.49
C ASP A 168 -4.52 3.72 -5.45
N ASP A 169 -4.38 3.10 -6.63
CA ASP A 169 -5.38 3.14 -7.69
C ASP A 169 -6.18 1.83 -7.73
N LYS A 170 -7.43 1.92 -8.19
CA LYS A 170 -8.31 0.76 -8.39
C LYS A 170 -7.91 0.00 -9.65
N ILE A 171 -7.93 -1.33 -9.56
CA ILE A 171 -7.83 -2.21 -10.73
C ILE A 171 -9.04 -1.92 -11.64
N THR A 172 -8.82 -1.79 -12.95
CA THR A 172 -9.86 -1.39 -13.91
C THR A 172 -10.26 -2.50 -14.89
N THR A 173 -9.44 -3.54 -15.02
CA THR A 173 -9.72 -4.68 -15.91
C THR A 173 -9.50 -6.01 -15.21
N ARG A 174 -10.27 -7.04 -15.60
CA ARG A 174 -10.05 -8.41 -15.13
C ARG A 174 -8.68 -8.96 -15.57
N TRP A 175 -8.14 -8.46 -16.69
CA TRP A 175 -6.82 -8.86 -17.19
C TRP A 175 -5.69 -8.40 -16.26
N GLN A 176 -5.76 -7.14 -15.80
CA GLN A 176 -4.84 -6.64 -14.77
C GLN A 176 -4.93 -7.49 -13.50
N ASP A 177 -6.13 -7.81 -13.04
CA ASP A 177 -6.35 -8.62 -11.83
C ASP A 177 -5.68 -9.99 -11.94
N VAL A 178 -5.88 -10.71 -13.06
CA VAL A 178 -5.21 -12.00 -13.30
C VAL A 178 -3.69 -11.85 -13.32
N VAL A 179 -3.16 -10.92 -14.11
CA VAL A 179 -1.71 -10.77 -14.28
C VAL A 179 -1.06 -10.37 -12.96
N ILE A 180 -1.67 -9.46 -12.20
CA ILE A 180 -1.15 -9.06 -10.88
C ILE A 180 -1.17 -10.25 -9.94
N SER A 181 -2.29 -10.96 -9.83
CA SER A 181 -2.44 -12.11 -8.93
C SER A 181 -1.48 -13.25 -9.28
N LEU A 182 -1.23 -13.51 -10.56
CA LEU A 182 -0.34 -14.60 -10.98
C LEU A 182 1.15 -14.26 -10.84
N MET A 183 1.51 -12.97 -10.87
CA MET A 183 2.91 -12.55 -10.82
C MET A 183 3.57 -12.80 -9.46
N GLY A 184 2.82 -12.77 -8.35
CA GLY A 184 3.36 -13.17 -7.04
C GLY A 184 3.81 -14.64 -7.05
N PRO A 185 2.92 -15.59 -7.34
CA PRO A 185 3.24 -17.01 -7.49
C PRO A 185 4.30 -17.32 -8.55
N ALA A 186 4.35 -16.57 -9.66
CA ALA A 186 5.39 -16.73 -10.67
C ALA A 186 6.79 -16.33 -10.18
N PHE A 187 6.92 -15.20 -9.47
CA PHE A 187 8.18 -14.81 -8.83
C PHE A 187 8.55 -15.78 -7.70
N GLY A 188 7.55 -16.28 -6.98
CA GLY A 188 7.69 -17.41 -6.08
C GLY A 188 8.31 -18.62 -6.75
N LEU A 189 7.85 -19.00 -7.96
CA LEU A 189 8.37 -20.15 -8.69
C LEU A 189 9.82 -19.95 -9.10
N ILE A 190 10.18 -18.74 -9.55
CA ILE A 190 11.57 -18.38 -9.83
C ILE A 190 12.43 -18.60 -8.57
N THR A 191 11.94 -18.15 -7.40
CA THR A 191 12.63 -18.35 -6.11
C THR A 191 12.77 -19.84 -5.78
N SER A 192 11.72 -20.63 -6.01
CA SER A 192 11.72 -22.07 -5.75
C SER A 192 12.77 -22.79 -6.61
N VAL A 193 12.79 -22.50 -7.91
CA VAL A 193 13.76 -23.07 -8.86
C VAL A 193 15.19 -22.62 -8.55
N LEU A 194 15.40 -21.34 -8.21
CA LEU A 194 16.71 -20.84 -7.79
C LEU A 194 17.19 -21.53 -6.50
N GLY A 195 16.30 -21.80 -5.55
CA GLY A 195 16.62 -22.57 -4.35
C GLY A 195 17.11 -23.99 -4.68
N VAL A 196 16.44 -24.67 -5.62
CA VAL A 196 16.90 -26.00 -6.11
C VAL A 196 18.30 -25.90 -6.71
N VAL A 197 18.53 -24.94 -7.61
CA VAL A 197 19.82 -24.77 -8.29
C VAL A 197 20.94 -24.46 -7.29
N LEU A 198 20.69 -23.56 -6.34
CA LEU A 198 21.67 -23.20 -5.31
C LEU A 198 21.94 -24.35 -4.35
N TYR A 199 20.93 -25.13 -3.97
CA TYR A 199 21.11 -26.33 -3.17
C TYR A 199 22.08 -27.31 -3.83
N TYR A 200 21.92 -27.59 -5.12
CA TYR A 200 22.84 -28.48 -5.83
C TYR A 200 24.23 -27.87 -6.08
N ALA A 201 24.34 -26.55 -6.11
CA ALA A 201 25.63 -25.87 -6.30
C ALA A 201 26.45 -25.79 -5.01
N THR A 202 25.81 -25.70 -3.85
CA THR A 202 26.49 -25.45 -2.57
C THR A 202 26.30 -26.54 -1.53
N GLU A 203 25.39 -27.49 -1.76
CA GLU A 203 24.98 -28.55 -0.81
C GLU A 203 24.44 -28.01 0.52
N MET A 204 24.02 -26.74 0.56
CA MET A 204 23.52 -26.10 1.79
C MET A 204 22.01 -26.29 1.91
N GLU A 205 21.59 -26.97 2.98
CA GLU A 205 20.18 -27.29 3.26
C GLU A 205 19.24 -26.08 3.29
N ILE A 206 19.76 -24.90 3.64
CA ILE A 206 18.99 -23.65 3.65
C ILE A 206 18.35 -23.34 2.28
N PHE A 207 19.03 -23.66 1.17
CA PHE A 207 18.50 -23.39 -0.17
C PHE A 207 17.40 -24.38 -0.57
N ALA A 208 17.49 -25.63 -0.13
CA ALA A 208 16.39 -26.57 -0.25
C ALA A 208 15.20 -26.13 0.61
N GLY A 209 15.45 -25.64 1.82
CA GLY A 209 14.43 -25.04 2.68
C GLY A 209 13.71 -23.86 2.00
N VAL A 210 14.45 -22.92 1.39
CA VAL A 210 13.88 -21.82 0.61
C VAL A 210 13.06 -22.33 -0.58
N ALA A 211 13.54 -23.36 -1.29
CA ALA A 211 12.85 -23.92 -2.44
C ALA A 211 11.47 -24.48 -2.07
N VAL A 212 11.43 -25.33 -1.04
CA VAL A 212 10.20 -25.97 -0.56
C VAL A 212 9.28 -24.95 0.09
N LEU A 213 9.81 -24.04 0.92
CA LEU A 213 9.00 -23.04 1.60
C LEU A 213 8.37 -22.04 0.62
N SER A 214 9.12 -21.59 -0.39
CA SER A 214 8.58 -20.78 -1.47
C SER A 214 7.50 -21.57 -2.22
N ALA A 215 7.77 -22.82 -2.61
CA ALA A 215 6.78 -23.61 -3.34
C ALA A 215 5.48 -23.81 -2.56
N LEU A 216 5.57 -24.14 -1.27
CA LEU A 216 4.40 -24.28 -0.40
C LEU A 216 3.62 -22.97 -0.28
N LEU A 217 4.29 -21.87 0.04
CA LEU A 217 3.67 -20.55 0.21
C LEU A 217 2.89 -20.14 -1.04
N ASN A 218 3.46 -20.37 -2.21
CA ASN A 218 2.84 -19.99 -3.47
C ASN A 218 1.74 -20.95 -3.90
N LEU A 219 1.84 -22.25 -3.61
CA LEU A 219 0.73 -23.20 -3.80
C LEU A 219 -0.46 -22.85 -2.91
N PHE A 220 -0.21 -22.44 -1.66
CA PHE A 220 -1.26 -21.96 -0.77
C PHE A 220 -1.94 -20.73 -1.37
N ASN A 221 -1.18 -19.72 -1.82
CA ASN A 221 -1.75 -18.54 -2.47
C ASN A 221 -2.46 -18.84 -3.80
N LEU A 222 -2.05 -19.90 -4.51
CA LEU A 222 -2.74 -20.34 -5.72
C LEU A 222 -4.03 -21.11 -5.43
N LEU A 223 -4.39 -21.41 -4.18
CA LEU A 223 -5.68 -22.07 -3.92
C LEU A 223 -6.85 -21.23 -4.49
N PRO A 224 -7.89 -21.88 -5.05
CA PRO A 224 -9.01 -21.22 -5.73
C PRO A 224 -10.01 -20.56 -4.76
N ILE A 225 -9.50 -19.77 -3.80
CA ILE A 225 -10.23 -19.26 -2.64
C ILE A 225 -9.83 -17.80 -2.44
N LEU A 226 -10.80 -16.88 -2.37
CA LEU A 226 -10.53 -15.49 -1.99
C LEU A 226 -10.26 -15.40 -0.47
N PRO A 227 -9.36 -14.54 0.02
CA PRO A 227 -8.65 -13.45 -0.69
C PRO A 227 -7.30 -13.86 -1.33
N LEU A 228 -7.05 -15.15 -1.54
CA LEU A 228 -5.78 -15.62 -2.11
C LEU A 228 -5.72 -15.36 -3.62
N ASP A 229 -4.51 -15.31 -4.19
CA ASP A 229 -4.26 -15.02 -5.60
C ASP A 229 -5.02 -15.94 -6.56
N GLY A 230 -5.06 -17.25 -6.25
CA GLY A 230 -5.78 -18.22 -7.05
C GLY A 230 -7.28 -17.96 -7.07
N GLY A 231 -7.84 -17.44 -5.96
CA GLY A 231 -9.20 -16.96 -5.88
C GLY A 231 -9.45 -15.77 -6.81
N HIS A 232 -8.53 -14.81 -6.86
CA HIS A 232 -8.62 -13.66 -7.78
C HIS A 232 -8.55 -14.09 -9.25
N VAL A 233 -7.62 -14.98 -9.61
CA VAL A 233 -7.52 -15.54 -10.97
C VAL A 233 -8.81 -16.27 -11.33
N LEU A 234 -9.30 -17.15 -10.46
CA LEU A 234 -10.52 -17.92 -10.70
C LEU A 234 -11.74 -17.01 -10.84
N LYS A 235 -11.89 -16.02 -9.95
CA LYS A 235 -12.95 -15.00 -10.00
C LYS A 235 -12.91 -14.27 -11.33
N SER A 236 -11.74 -13.82 -11.76
CA SER A 236 -11.60 -13.03 -12.99
C SER A 236 -11.86 -13.83 -14.26
N ILE A 237 -11.51 -15.12 -14.31
CA ILE A 237 -11.89 -16.02 -15.41
C ILE A 237 -13.41 -16.30 -15.35
N SER A 238 -13.91 -16.71 -14.18
CA SER A 238 -15.29 -17.14 -13.94
C SER A 238 -16.32 -16.06 -14.26
N PHE A 239 -16.10 -14.84 -13.79
CA PHE A 239 -17.00 -13.70 -14.04
C PHE A 239 -16.81 -13.06 -15.41
N SER A 240 -15.80 -13.48 -16.19
CA SER A 240 -15.69 -13.16 -17.62
C SER A 240 -16.46 -14.14 -18.50
N MET A 241 -16.93 -15.27 -17.94
CA MET A 241 -17.87 -16.20 -18.58
C MET A 241 -19.32 -15.77 -18.30
N ARG A 242 -20.30 -16.62 -18.65
CA ARG A 242 -21.69 -16.42 -18.21
C ARG A 242 -21.75 -16.46 -16.68
N SER A 243 -22.40 -15.48 -16.05
CA SER A 243 -22.37 -15.27 -14.60
C SER A 243 -22.71 -16.53 -13.79
N TRP A 244 -23.66 -17.36 -14.24
CA TRP A 244 -24.02 -18.61 -13.56
C TRP A 244 -22.91 -19.68 -13.59
N ILE A 245 -22.19 -19.80 -14.71
CA ILE A 245 -21.06 -20.73 -14.83
C ILE A 245 -19.95 -20.30 -13.88
N GLY A 246 -19.66 -19.00 -13.84
CA GLY A 246 -18.66 -18.46 -12.93
C GLY A 246 -19.00 -18.69 -11.45
N LEU A 247 -20.28 -18.52 -11.08
CA LEU A 247 -20.74 -18.81 -9.72
C LEU A 247 -20.57 -20.31 -9.37
N SER A 248 -20.92 -21.20 -10.29
CA SER A 248 -20.74 -22.66 -10.09
C SER A 248 -19.28 -23.03 -9.90
N VAL A 249 -18.37 -22.46 -10.69
CA VAL A 249 -16.93 -22.70 -10.57
C VAL A 249 -16.39 -22.21 -9.22
N CYS A 250 -16.78 -21.00 -8.79
CA CYS A 250 -16.40 -20.49 -7.47
C CYS A 250 -16.95 -21.36 -6.33
N LEU A 251 -18.20 -21.84 -6.43
CA LEU A 251 -18.80 -22.72 -5.42
C LEU A 251 -18.06 -24.06 -5.34
N LEU A 252 -17.70 -24.65 -6.49
CA LEU A 252 -16.88 -25.87 -6.52
C LEU A 252 -15.49 -25.63 -5.90
N GLY A 253 -14.87 -24.47 -6.13
CA GLY A 253 -13.62 -24.07 -5.48
C GLY A 253 -13.74 -24.02 -3.95
N VAL A 254 -14.83 -23.43 -3.43
CA VAL A 254 -15.12 -23.41 -1.99
C VAL A 254 -15.31 -24.82 -1.42
N LEU A 255 -16.08 -25.68 -2.11
CA LEU A 255 -16.30 -27.06 -1.68
C LEU A 255 -15.00 -27.88 -1.67
N PHE A 256 -14.17 -27.71 -2.71
CA PHE A 256 -12.86 -28.35 -2.78
C PHE A 256 -11.93 -27.87 -1.67
N GLY A 257 -11.92 -26.57 -1.38
CA GLY A 257 -11.17 -26.01 -0.25
C GLY A 257 -11.66 -26.53 1.11
N LEU A 258 -12.97 -26.68 1.32
CA LEU A 258 -13.52 -27.27 2.54
C LEU A 258 -13.10 -28.74 2.69
N TRP A 259 -13.11 -29.50 1.59
CA TRP A 259 -12.62 -30.87 1.57
C TRP A 259 -11.14 -30.95 1.94
N LEU A 260 -10.28 -30.13 1.31
CA LEU A 260 -8.86 -30.04 1.67
C LEU A 260 -8.67 -29.67 3.13
N SER A 261 -9.39 -28.65 3.61
CA SER A 261 -9.31 -28.20 5.00
C SER A 261 -9.67 -29.30 5.99
N TYR A 262 -10.73 -30.07 5.70
CA TYR A 262 -11.12 -31.20 6.53
C TYR A 262 -10.10 -32.35 6.49
N THR A 263 -9.58 -32.68 5.30
CA THR A 263 -8.61 -33.78 5.12
C THR A 263 -7.27 -33.50 5.80
N PHE A 264 -6.80 -32.25 5.76
CA PHE A 264 -5.49 -31.85 6.29
C PHE A 264 -5.56 -31.12 7.64
N GLY A 265 -6.75 -30.89 8.21
CA GLY A 265 -6.90 -30.20 9.50
C GLY A 265 -6.64 -28.68 9.44
N LEU A 266 -6.66 -28.07 8.26
CA LEU A 266 -6.27 -26.66 8.05
C LEU A 266 -7.36 -25.69 8.52
N MET A 267 -7.46 -25.45 9.83
CA MET A 267 -8.50 -24.57 10.41
C MET A 267 -8.43 -23.13 9.87
N LEU A 268 -7.21 -22.62 9.60
CA LEU A 268 -7.02 -21.30 8.98
C LEU A 268 -7.61 -21.22 7.57
N LEU A 269 -7.59 -22.34 6.81
CA LEU A 269 -8.18 -22.40 5.48
C LEU A 269 -9.71 -22.23 5.54
N VAL A 270 -10.38 -22.73 6.59
CA VAL A 270 -11.82 -22.52 6.82
C VAL A 270 -12.15 -21.03 6.95
N PHE A 271 -11.30 -20.28 7.67
CA PHE A 271 -11.48 -18.83 7.81
C PHE A 271 -11.37 -18.11 6.46
N PHE A 272 -10.37 -18.42 5.64
CA PHE A 272 -10.26 -17.84 4.30
C PHE A 272 -11.44 -18.23 3.40
N LEU A 273 -11.88 -19.49 3.45
CA LEU A 273 -13.07 -19.94 2.72
C LEU A 273 -14.33 -19.16 3.09
N PHE A 274 -14.50 -18.84 4.38
CA PHE A 274 -15.61 -18.02 4.85
C PHE A 274 -15.53 -16.59 4.28
N VAL A 275 -14.36 -15.95 4.34
CA VAL A 275 -14.13 -14.61 3.76
C VAL A 275 -14.39 -14.62 2.25
N GLY A 276 -13.87 -15.62 1.54
CA GLY A 276 -14.05 -15.75 0.11
C GLY A 276 -15.50 -16.00 -0.30
N ALA A 277 -16.24 -16.78 0.47
CA ALA A 277 -17.68 -16.97 0.26
C ALA A 277 -18.46 -15.66 0.40
N LEU A 278 -18.15 -14.84 1.41
CA LEU A 278 -18.75 -13.51 1.56
C LEU A 278 -18.45 -12.61 0.35
N GLU A 279 -17.21 -12.60 -0.12
CA GLU A 279 -16.83 -11.79 -1.28
C GLU A 279 -17.56 -12.24 -2.56
N ILE A 280 -17.71 -13.54 -2.80
CA ILE A 280 -18.51 -14.08 -3.92
C ILE A 280 -19.95 -13.58 -3.85
N ILE A 281 -20.56 -13.58 -2.65
CA ILE A 281 -21.93 -13.08 -2.44
C ILE A 281 -22.02 -11.58 -2.74
N PHE A 282 -21.06 -10.78 -2.25
CA PHE A 282 -21.01 -9.34 -2.51
C PHE A 282 -20.85 -9.04 -4.01
N GLU A 283 -19.97 -9.77 -4.69
CA GLU A 283 -19.75 -9.63 -6.14
C GLU A 283 -21.01 -10.01 -6.93
N TRP A 284 -21.66 -11.12 -6.57
CA TRP A 284 -22.90 -11.56 -7.23
C TRP A 284 -24.03 -10.55 -7.05
N ARG A 285 -24.16 -9.96 -5.86
CA ARG A 285 -25.12 -8.87 -5.61
C ARG A 285 -24.75 -7.59 -6.36
N GLY A 286 -23.46 -7.30 -6.49
CA GLY A 286 -22.89 -6.12 -7.16
C GLY A 286 -22.71 -6.26 -8.67
N ARG A 287 -23.07 -7.39 -9.29
CA ARG A 287 -22.80 -7.70 -10.71
C ARG A 287 -23.37 -6.70 -11.72
N HIS A 288 -24.38 -5.92 -11.33
CA HIS A 288 -24.97 -4.87 -12.17
C HIS A 288 -24.18 -3.54 -12.10
N TYR A 289 -23.18 -3.45 -11.23
CA TYR A 289 -22.36 -2.28 -10.97
C TYR A 289 -20.84 -2.54 -11.13
N SER A 290 -20.44 -3.76 -11.51
CA SER A 290 -19.01 -4.07 -11.66
C SER A 290 -18.45 -3.39 -12.92
N HIS A 291 -17.61 -2.37 -12.73
CA HIS A 291 -16.99 -1.60 -13.80
C HIS A 291 -15.77 -2.27 -14.46
N LEU A 292 -15.40 -3.49 -14.04
CA LEU A 292 -14.24 -4.21 -14.59
C LEU A 292 -14.56 -4.76 -15.97
N MET A 293 -13.77 -4.39 -16.98
CA MET A 293 -13.90 -4.97 -18.32
C MET A 293 -13.58 -6.48 -18.29
N PRO A 294 -14.44 -7.34 -18.87
CA PRO A 294 -14.26 -8.79 -18.87
C PRO A 294 -13.09 -9.23 -19.77
N LEU A 295 -12.52 -10.41 -19.49
CA LEU A 295 -11.53 -11.05 -20.38
C LEU A 295 -12.20 -11.54 -21.67
N ASP A 296 -11.48 -11.37 -22.78
CA ASP A 296 -11.77 -12.06 -24.02
C ASP A 296 -11.43 -13.57 -23.93
N LYS A 297 -11.85 -14.36 -24.92
CA LYS A 297 -11.61 -15.83 -24.92
C LYS A 297 -10.13 -16.19 -24.89
N TYR A 298 -9.31 -15.42 -25.61
CA TYR A 298 -7.86 -15.60 -25.59
C TYR A 298 -7.30 -15.37 -24.19
N GLY A 299 -7.66 -14.25 -23.55
CA GLY A 299 -7.28 -13.95 -22.17
C GLY A 299 -7.69 -15.04 -21.20
N GLN A 300 -8.90 -15.61 -21.32
CA GLN A 300 -9.35 -16.70 -20.44
C GLN A 300 -8.49 -17.95 -20.57
N ILE A 301 -8.24 -18.40 -21.81
CA ILE A 301 -7.44 -19.60 -22.09
C ILE A 301 -5.99 -19.38 -21.64
N PHE A 302 -5.39 -18.25 -22.02
CA PHE A 302 -4.03 -17.91 -21.63
C PHE A 302 -3.87 -17.89 -20.11
N SER A 303 -4.80 -17.25 -19.41
CA SER A 303 -4.80 -17.17 -17.94
C SER A 303 -4.89 -18.56 -17.30
N ALA A 304 -5.78 -19.41 -17.78
CA ALA A 304 -5.95 -20.77 -17.26
C ALA A 304 -4.70 -21.63 -17.49
N VAL A 305 -4.10 -21.56 -18.69
CA VAL A 305 -2.86 -22.26 -19.02
C VAL A 305 -1.71 -21.78 -18.13
N MET A 306 -1.52 -20.46 -18.02
CA MET A 306 -0.45 -19.90 -17.20
C MET A 306 -0.62 -20.25 -15.71
N TYR A 307 -1.84 -20.21 -15.20
CA TYR A 307 -2.15 -20.66 -13.84
C TYR A 307 -1.77 -22.13 -13.64
N ALA A 308 -2.17 -23.02 -14.56
CA ALA A 308 -1.83 -24.44 -14.50
C ALA A 308 -0.31 -24.68 -14.57
N VAL A 309 0.41 -23.94 -15.42
CA VAL A 309 1.87 -24.02 -15.53
C VAL A 309 2.56 -23.63 -14.23
N VAL A 310 2.14 -22.53 -13.60
CA VAL A 310 2.73 -22.06 -12.34
C VAL A 310 2.43 -23.04 -11.20
N VAL A 311 1.20 -23.56 -11.11
CA VAL A 311 0.83 -24.61 -10.14
C VAL A 311 1.69 -25.86 -10.35
N ALA A 312 1.78 -26.35 -11.58
CA ALA A 312 2.57 -27.55 -11.91
C ALA A 312 4.05 -27.37 -11.59
N GLY A 313 4.61 -26.18 -11.85
CA GLY A 313 6.00 -25.86 -11.51
C GLY A 313 6.27 -25.95 -10.01
N HIS A 314 5.38 -25.41 -9.18
CA HIS A 314 5.54 -25.51 -7.72
C HIS A 314 5.34 -26.92 -7.19
N ILE A 315 4.37 -27.67 -7.72
CA ILE A 315 4.17 -29.09 -7.39
C ILE A 315 5.43 -29.88 -7.75
N ALA A 316 6.05 -29.63 -8.91
CA ALA A 316 7.27 -30.31 -9.32
C ALA A 316 8.43 -30.06 -8.34
N VAL A 317 8.58 -28.83 -7.83
CA VAL A 317 9.59 -28.52 -6.80
C VAL A 317 9.28 -29.24 -5.49
N MET A 318 8.01 -29.26 -5.05
CA MET A 318 7.61 -29.98 -3.84
C MET A 318 7.87 -31.48 -3.95
N MET A 319 7.49 -32.09 -5.08
CA MET A 319 7.71 -33.51 -5.34
C MET A 319 9.19 -33.87 -5.40
N HIS A 320 10.02 -32.96 -5.93
CA HIS A 320 11.46 -33.18 -6.00
C HIS A 320 12.13 -33.35 -4.62
N PHE A 321 11.60 -32.71 -3.58
CA PHE A 321 12.08 -32.83 -2.21
C PHE A 321 11.20 -33.72 -1.31
N ALA A 322 10.13 -34.32 -1.84
CA ALA A 322 9.16 -35.07 -1.03
C ALA A 322 9.75 -36.32 -0.35
N ASP A 323 10.75 -36.96 -0.99
CA ASP A 323 11.42 -38.17 -0.48
C ASP A 323 12.67 -37.84 0.37
N SER A 324 12.93 -36.56 0.65
CA SER A 324 14.11 -36.19 1.44
C SER A 324 13.89 -36.46 2.93
N GLU A 325 14.79 -37.22 3.56
CA GLU A 325 14.74 -37.57 4.99
C GLU A 325 15.02 -36.38 5.94
N ASN A 326 15.18 -35.17 5.40
CA ASN A 326 15.72 -34.04 6.13
C ASN A 326 14.60 -33.30 6.90
N PRO A 327 14.70 -33.15 8.24
CA PRO A 327 13.65 -32.53 9.06
C PRO A 327 13.30 -31.10 8.67
N ILE A 328 14.23 -30.34 8.08
CA ILE A 328 13.97 -28.97 7.59
C ILE A 328 13.08 -28.98 6.34
N LEU A 329 13.14 -30.04 5.54
CA LEU A 329 12.36 -30.23 4.32
C LEU A 329 10.99 -30.88 4.61
N SER A 330 10.86 -31.58 5.75
CA SER A 330 9.59 -32.09 6.24
C SER A 330 8.79 -31.09 7.08
N LEU A 331 9.42 -30.03 7.61
CA LEU A 331 8.75 -28.96 8.38
C LEU A 331 7.50 -28.38 7.68
N PRO A 332 7.51 -28.06 6.37
CA PRO A 332 6.32 -27.62 5.64
C PRO A 332 5.17 -28.63 5.69
N MET A 333 5.48 -29.93 5.59
CA MET A 333 4.50 -31.01 5.73
C MET A 333 4.01 -31.16 7.16
N THR A 334 4.89 -30.99 8.16
CA THR A 334 4.52 -31.00 9.57
C THR A 334 3.60 -29.83 9.93
N ILE A 335 3.89 -28.62 9.42
CA ILE A 335 3.07 -27.41 9.60
C ILE A 335 1.68 -27.57 8.96
N LEU A 336 1.58 -28.24 7.80
CA LEU A 336 0.29 -28.54 7.20
C LEU A 336 -0.50 -29.62 7.96
N SER A 337 0.17 -30.45 8.77
CA SER A 337 -0.45 -31.53 9.54
C SER A 337 -0.74 -31.19 11.01
N SER A 338 -0.38 -29.99 11.47
CA SER A 338 -0.54 -29.51 12.86
C SER A 338 -1.68 -28.50 12.97
#